data_AF-A0A920VXK5-F1
#
_entry.id   AF-A0A920VXK5-F1
#
_cell.length_a   1.000
_cell.length_b   1.000
_cell.length_c   1.000
_cell.angle_alpha   90.00
_cell.angle_beta   90.00
_cell.angle_gamma   90.00
#
_symmetry.space_group_name_H-M   'P 1'
#
loop_
_entity.id
_entity.type
_entity.pdbx_description
1 polymer ?
#
loop_
_entity_poly.entity_id
_entity_poly.type
_entity_poly.pdbx_seq_one_letter_code
_entity_poly.pdbx_strand_id
1 'polypeptide(L)'
;MLGKQPLEYGVRILWPWLSKTFLIAFFFSFSLSLGELNSTMMIADETVRTLPLEIYGAISGYRFSYASAVAVILLILSVSTFLLVERSIGYFGRLK
;
A
#
# COMPACT_ATOMS: atom_id res chain seq x y z
N MET A 1 -33.84 3.78 19.62
CA MET A 1 -33.60 4.11 18.20
C MET A 1 -33.79 5.61 18.03
N LEU A 2 -32.71 6.38 17.93
CA LEU A 2 -32.69 7.83 18.19
C LEU A 2 -33.23 8.72 17.03
N GLY A 3 -34.01 8.19 16.09
CA GLY A 3 -34.64 8.97 15.00
C GLY A 3 -33.68 9.70 14.06
N LYS A 4 -32.36 9.48 14.15
CA LYS A 4 -31.36 10.12 13.30
C LYS A 4 -31.18 9.37 11.99
N GLN A 5 -30.96 10.15 10.92
CA GLN A 5 -30.70 9.61 9.59
C GLN A 5 -29.53 8.60 9.64
N PRO A 6 -29.67 7.41 9.02
CA PRO A 6 -28.68 6.34 9.11
C PRO A 6 -27.28 6.75 8.64
N LEU A 7 -27.20 7.73 7.71
CA LEU A 7 -25.93 8.27 7.21
C LEU A 7 -25.18 9.12 8.27
N GLU A 8 -25.89 9.93 9.06
CA GLU A 8 -25.27 10.71 10.13
C GLU A 8 -24.71 9.81 11.23
N TYR A 9 -25.41 8.71 11.53
CA TYR A 9 -24.94 7.71 12.50
C TYR A 9 -23.65 7.03 12.01
N GLY A 10 -23.62 6.62 10.74
CA GLY A 10 -22.46 5.98 10.12
C GLY A 10 -21.22 6.88 10.13
N VAL A 11 -21.35 8.13 9.69
CA VAL A 11 -20.20 9.05 9.60
C VAL A 11 -19.76 9.55 10.98
N ARG A 12 -20.68 9.73 11.93
CA ARG A 12 -20.33 10.40 13.20
C ARG A 12 -19.90 9.43 14.30
N ILE A 13 -20.33 8.16 14.22
CA ILE A 13 -20.04 7.14 15.23
C ILE A 13 -19.22 5.99 14.66
N LEU A 14 -19.65 5.38 13.56
CA LEU A 14 -18.94 4.23 12.99
C LEU A 14 -17.59 4.63 12.37
N TRP A 15 -17.52 5.76 11.67
CA TRP A 15 -16.28 6.23 11.04
C TRP A 15 -15.12 6.45 12.01
N PRO A 16 -15.24 7.24 13.11
CA PRO A 16 -14.13 7.40 14.04
C PRO A 16 -13.75 6.09 14.72
N TRP A 17 -14.71 5.18 14.92
CA TRP A 17 -14.45 3.87 15.52
C TRP A 17 -13.70 2.92 14.56
N LEU A 18 -14.11 2.89 13.29
CA LEU A 18 -13.54 2.04 12.24
C LEU A 18 -12.25 2.62 11.63
N SER A 19 -12.02 3.93 11.75
CA SER A 19 -10.88 4.64 11.15
C SER A 19 -9.53 3.96 11.43
N LYS A 20 -9.36 3.39 12.63
CA LYS A 20 -8.14 2.68 13.03
C LYS A 20 -7.91 1.42 12.21
N THR A 21 -8.92 0.57 12.13
CA THR A 21 -8.89 -0.68 11.35
C THR A 21 -8.78 -0.37 9.86
N PHE A 22 -9.46 0.68 9.41
CA PHE A 22 -9.40 1.13 8.02
C PHE A 22 -7.98 1.55 7.62
N LEU A 23 -7.28 2.28 8.49
CA LEU A 23 -5.91 2.74 8.22
C LEU A 23 -4.94 1.55 8.11
N ILE A 24 -5.07 0.53 8.97
CA ILE A 24 -4.28 -0.72 8.88
C ILE A 24 -4.58 -1.45 7.56
N ALA A 25 -5.87 -1.64 7.24
CA ALA A 25 -6.28 -2.31 6.00
C ALA A 25 -5.81 -1.55 4.76
N PHE A 26 -5.87 -0.22 4.77
CA PHE A 26 -5.42 0.64 3.67
C PHE A 26 -3.93 0.42 3.35
N PHE A 27 -3.05 0.56 4.34
CA PHE A 27 -1.62 0.40 4.11
C PHE A 27 -1.23 -1.05 3.81
N PHE A 28 -1.93 -2.03 4.38
CA PHE A 28 -1.73 -3.44 4.04
C PHE A 28 -2.08 -3.74 2.57
N SER A 29 -3.28 -3.33 2.14
CA SER A 29 -3.69 -3.46 0.73
C SER A 29 -2.80 -2.66 -0.21
N PHE A 30 -2.32 -1.48 0.20
CA PHE A 30 -1.37 -0.68 -0.57
C PHE A 30 -0.03 -1.41 -0.74
N SER A 31 0.52 -1.98 0.34
CA SER A 31 1.76 -2.77 0.28
C SER A 31 1.61 -4.00 -0.61
N LEU A 32 0.46 -4.67 -0.55
CA LEU A 32 0.16 -5.82 -1.42
C LEU A 32 0.13 -5.38 -2.89
N SER A 33 -0.57 -4.30 -3.19
CA SER A 33 -0.66 -3.76 -4.55
C SER A 33 0.70 -3.33 -5.13
N LEU A 34 1.61 -2.78 -4.32
CA LEU A 34 2.96 -2.42 -4.78
C LEU A 34 3.81 -3.63 -5.19
N GLY A 35 3.55 -4.80 -4.60
CA GLY A 35 4.25 -6.04 -4.92
C GLY A 35 3.67 -6.81 -6.10
N GLU A 36 2.50 -6.44 -6.61
CA GLU A 36 1.79 -7.17 -7.65
C GLU A 36 2.32 -6.85 -9.06
N LEU A 37 3.23 -7.70 -9.54
CA LEU A 37 3.76 -7.62 -10.90
C LEU A 37 2.79 -8.20 -11.94
N ASN A 38 2.10 -9.30 -11.62
CA ASN A 38 1.37 -10.10 -12.61
C ASN A 38 0.19 -9.31 -13.23
N SER A 39 -0.65 -8.71 -12.38
CA SER A 39 -1.77 -7.89 -12.87
C SER A 39 -1.29 -6.70 -13.71
N THR A 40 -0.20 -6.05 -13.28
CA THR A 40 0.40 -4.94 -14.02
C THR A 40 0.93 -5.40 -15.37
N MET A 41 1.65 -6.52 -15.43
CA MET A 41 2.23 -7.06 -16.67
C MET A 41 1.17 -7.50 -17.69
N MET A 42 0.02 -7.99 -17.23
CA MET A 42 -1.07 -8.43 -18.11
C MET A 42 -1.77 -7.26 -18.82
N ILE A 43 -1.79 -6.08 -18.19
CA ILE A 43 -2.51 -4.90 -18.70
C ILE A 43 -1.55 -3.85 -19.27
N ALA A 44 -0.28 -3.86 -18.86
CA ALA A 44 0.68 -2.84 -19.24
C ALA A 44 0.97 -2.84 -20.74
N ASP A 45 0.95 -1.63 -21.30
CA ASP A 45 1.38 -1.31 -22.64
C ASP A 45 2.84 -0.79 -22.61
N GLU A 46 3.53 -0.71 -23.75
CA GLU A 46 4.94 -0.27 -23.84
C GLU A 46 5.18 1.15 -23.29
N THR A 47 4.12 1.93 -23.21
CA THR A 47 4.12 3.30 -22.68
C THR A 47 4.16 3.40 -21.15
N VAL A 48 3.74 2.36 -20.43
CA VAL A 48 3.62 2.39 -18.97
C VAL A 48 4.77 1.64 -18.33
N ARG A 49 5.67 2.38 -17.66
CA ARG A 49 6.80 1.81 -16.92
C ARG A 49 6.62 1.99 -15.41
N THR A 50 6.23 0.92 -14.74
CA THR A 50 6.21 0.86 -13.27
C THR A 50 7.53 0.29 -12.75
N LEU A 51 7.84 0.49 -11.46
CA LEU A 51 9.05 -0.06 -10.84
C LEU A 51 9.18 -1.59 -11.02
N PRO A 52 8.13 -2.41 -10.81
CA PRO A 52 8.20 -3.85 -11.04
C PRO A 52 8.47 -4.21 -12.52
N LEU A 53 7.86 -3.51 -13.47
CA LEU A 53 8.08 -3.71 -14.90
C LEU A 53 9.50 -3.35 -15.32
N GLU A 54 10.07 -2.28 -14.75
CA GLU A 54 11.44 -1.88 -15.05
C GLU A 54 12.46 -2.91 -14.53
N ILE A 55 12.22 -3.48 -13.33
CA ILE A 55 13.02 -4.59 -12.81
C ILE A 55 12.93 -5.81 -13.73
N TYR A 56 11.72 -6.17 -14.16
CA TYR A 56 11.50 -7.28 -15.08
C TYR A 56 12.25 -7.08 -16.41
N GLY A 57 12.08 -5.91 -17.05
CA GLY A 57 12.77 -5.59 -18.29
C GLY A 57 14.30 -5.55 -18.15
N ALA A 58 14.81 -5.06 -17.02
CA ALA A 58 16.23 -5.05 -16.72
C ALA A 58 16.81 -6.47 -16.55
N ILE A 59 16.06 -7.39 -15.93
CA ILE A 59 16.42 -8.81 -15.81
C ILE A 59 16.44 -9.46 -17.19
N SER A 60 15.41 -9.24 -18.01
CA SER A 60 15.34 -9.76 -19.38
C SER A 60 16.47 -9.23 -20.27
N GLY A 61 16.93 -8.01 -20.03
CA GLY A 61 18.09 -7.41 -20.69
C GLY A 61 19.45 -7.74 -20.08
N TYR A 62 19.53 -8.68 -19.13
CA TYR A 62 20.75 -9.08 -18.40
C TYR A 62 21.46 -7.94 -17.64
N ARG A 63 20.76 -6.85 -17.34
CA ARG A 63 21.27 -5.69 -16.60
C ARG A 63 21.02 -5.86 -15.09
N PHE A 64 21.56 -6.93 -14.51
CA PHE A 64 21.28 -7.29 -13.11
C PHE A 64 21.69 -6.22 -12.09
N SER A 65 22.80 -5.52 -12.30
CA SER A 65 23.21 -4.43 -11.39
C SER A 65 22.17 -3.30 -11.34
N TYR A 66 21.58 -2.96 -12.48
CA TYR A 66 20.51 -1.96 -12.56
C TYR A 66 19.22 -2.50 -11.94
N ALA A 67 18.83 -3.73 -12.26
CA ALA A 67 17.66 -4.38 -11.69
C ALA A 67 17.71 -4.42 -10.15
N SER A 68 18.86 -4.78 -9.58
CA SER A 68 19.06 -4.82 -8.13
C SER A 68 18.94 -3.44 -7.48
N ALA A 69 19.47 -2.39 -8.11
CA ALA A 69 19.33 -1.03 -7.59
C ALA A 69 17.86 -0.59 -7.52
N VAL A 70 17.09 -0.84 -8.58
CA VAL A 70 15.65 -0.53 -8.63
C VAL A 70 14.88 -1.39 -7.62
N ALA A 71 15.24 -2.68 -7.48
CA ALA A 71 14.62 -3.58 -6.52
C ALA A 71 14.84 -3.13 -5.06
N VAL A 72 16.02 -2.61 -4.72
CA VAL A 72 16.28 -2.05 -3.38
C VAL A 72 15.42 -0.81 -3.12
N ILE A 73 15.22 0.07 -4.12
CA ILE A 73 14.32 1.21 -3.98
C ILE A 73 12.89 0.75 -3.71
N LEU A 74 12.41 -0.23 -4.48
CA LEU A 74 11.08 -0.81 -4.28
C LEU A 74 10.93 -1.47 -2.90
N LEU A 75 11.97 -2.18 -2.44
CA LEU A 75 12.02 -2.77 -1.11
C LEU A 75 11.91 -1.69 -0.03
N ILE A 76 12.66 -0.60 -0.13
CA ILE A 76 12.60 0.51 0.83
C ILE A 76 11.20 1.11 0.89
N LEU A 77 10.52 1.28 -0.25
CA LEU A 77 9.13 1.76 -0.29
C LEU A 77 8.15 0.79 0.39
N SER A 78 8.28 -0.51 0.12
CA SER A 78 7.46 -1.54 0.74
C SER A 78 7.69 -1.61 2.27
N VAL A 79 8.95 -1.60 2.71
CA VAL A 79 9.29 -1.60 4.14
C VAL A 79 8.80 -0.33 4.82
N SER A 80 8.95 0.83 4.18
CA SER A 80 8.46 2.10 4.71
C SER A 80 6.94 2.06 4.94
N THR A 81 6.20 1.42 4.04
CA THR A 81 4.75 1.21 4.20
C THR A 81 4.43 0.38 5.44
N PHE A 82 5.17 -0.71 5.68
CA PHE A 82 5.03 -1.51 6.90
C PHE A 82 5.39 -0.73 8.17
N LEU A 83 6.47 0.06 8.14
CA LEU A 83 6.87 0.89 9.28
C LEU A 83 5.83 1.97 9.59
N LEU A 84 5.17 2.53 8.56
CA LEU A 84 4.06 3.47 8.75
C LEU A 84 2.84 2.80 9.41
N VAL A 85 2.55 1.54 9.08
CA VAL A 85 1.51 0.75 9.76
C VAL A 85 1.85 0.58 11.24
N GLU A 86 3.06 0.08 11.55
CA GLU A 86 3.49 -0.12 12.93
C GLU A 86 3.49 1.19 13.72
N ARG A 87 3.97 2.28 13.13
CA ARG A 87 3.97 3.59 13.77
C ARG A 87 2.56 4.11 14.02
N SER A 88 1.63 3.87 13.09
CA SER A 88 0.22 4.25 13.25
C SER A 88 -0.46 3.46 14.38
N ILE A 89 -0.11 2.19 14.53
CA ILE A 89 -0.55 1.35 15.66
C ILE A 89 0.07 1.83 16.98
N GLY A 90 1.39 2.09 16.99
CA GLY A 90 2.15 2.47 18.17
C GLY A 90 1.82 3.87 18.72
N TYR A 91 1.56 4.86 17.85
CA TYR A 91 1.07 6.19 18.27
C TYR A 91 -0.27 6.08 19.00
N PHE A 92 -1.13 5.16 18.58
CA PHE A 92 -2.47 5.02 19.14
C PHE A 92 -2.50 4.20 20.44
N GLY A 93 -1.56 3.25 20.61
CA GLY A 93 -1.38 2.50 21.86
C GLY A 93 -0.90 3.36 23.04
N ARG A 94 -0.31 4.54 22.76
CA ARG A 94 0.19 5.50 23.76
C ARG A 94 -0.86 6.51 24.26
N LEU A 95 -2.05 6.54 23.64
CA LEU A 95 -3.17 7.42 24.01
C LEU A 95 -4.18 6.73 24.95
N LYS A 96 -3.77 5.65 25.62
CA LYS A 96 -4.52 5.02 26.72
C LYS A 96 -3.90 5.41 28.06
#